data_AF-A0A2H9L3S7-F1
#
_entry.id   AF-A0A2H9L3S7-F1
#
_cell.length_a   1.000
_cell.length_b   1.000
_cell.length_c   1.000
_cell.angle_alpha   90.00
_cell.angle_beta   90.00
_cell.angle_gamma   90.00
#
_symmetry.space_group_name_H-M   'P 1'
#
loop_
_entity.id
_entity.type
_entity.pdbx_description
1 polymer ?
#
loop_
_entity_poly.entity_id
_entity_poly.type
_entity_poly.pdbx_seq_one_letter_code
_entity_poly.pdbx_strand_id
1 'polypeptide(L)'
;MVYETTNIDHFFELLKKHKEMSSKDLAEHLKYSPETVEKIGQTFEKLGVVELIYPIMGCPKIKLLKSLHTGHKEEPERKAFDHYNISSDHVSCNIKLVDDKVKQSKKYILDVPKLKPYTSMFLESLRDLITDKVSLEVTDMMDNSKVSKLKANFFVVVKDILKEYFPDKHHIKVISAELIHRMYGLGKIEILLTDP
;
A
#
# COMPACT_ATOMS: atom_id res chain seq x y z
N MET A 1 -8.74 0.85 13.18
CA MET A 1 -7.64 0.70 12.20
C MET A 1 -7.93 1.65 11.07
N VAL A 2 -7.00 2.55 10.77
CA VAL A 2 -7.14 3.47 9.64
C VAL A 2 -6.56 2.82 8.39
N TYR A 3 -7.39 2.66 7.35
CA TYR A 3 -6.94 2.15 6.05
C TYR A 3 -6.73 3.32 5.10
N GLU A 4 -5.56 3.37 4.50
CA GLU A 4 -5.29 4.26 3.38
C GLU A 4 -5.97 3.70 2.14
N THR A 5 -6.93 4.46 1.61
CA THR A 5 -7.66 4.10 0.40
C THR A 5 -7.00 4.77 -0.78
N THR A 6 -6.51 3.97 -1.73
CA THR A 6 -5.86 4.51 -2.93
C THR A 6 -6.79 4.45 -4.13
N ASN A 7 -6.38 5.09 -5.22
CA ASN A 7 -7.07 5.01 -6.51
C ASN A 7 -7.10 3.58 -7.08
N ILE A 8 -6.16 2.70 -6.68
CA ILE A 8 -6.23 1.28 -7.04
C ILE A 8 -7.40 0.61 -6.33
N ASP A 9 -7.67 0.96 -5.07
CA ASP A 9 -8.83 0.42 -4.37
C ASP A 9 -10.13 0.94 -4.98
N HIS A 10 -10.18 2.24 -5.32
CA HIS A 10 -11.31 2.83 -6.04
C HIS A 10 -11.55 2.17 -7.41
N PHE A 11 -10.47 1.84 -8.14
CA PHE A 11 -10.54 1.10 -9.41
C PHE A 11 -11.31 -0.22 -9.23
N PHE A 12 -11.01 -0.99 -8.17
CA PHE A 12 -11.73 -2.22 -7.89
C PHE A 12 -13.12 -2.03 -7.31
N GLU A 13 -13.38 -0.95 -6.57
CA GLU A 13 -14.73 -0.61 -6.12
C GLU A 13 -15.66 -0.33 -7.32
N LEU A 14 -15.17 0.37 -8.34
CA LEU A 14 -15.89 0.60 -9.59
C LEU A 14 -16.14 -0.72 -10.35
N LEU A 15 -15.11 -1.56 -10.50
CA LEU A 15 -15.25 -2.87 -11.15
C LEU A 15 -16.18 -3.82 -10.40
N LYS A 16 -16.22 -3.78 -9.07
CA LYS A 16 -17.19 -4.56 -8.28
C LYS A 16 -18.62 -4.13 -8.57
N LYS A 17 -18.86 -2.83 -8.78
CA LYS A 17 -20.19 -2.28 -9.08
C LYS A 17 -20.65 -2.59 -10.49
N HIS A 18 -19.77 -2.50 -11.48
CA HIS A 18 -20.12 -2.59 -12.90
C HIS A 18 -19.74 -3.94 -13.56
N LYS A 19 -18.98 -4.80 -12.87
CA LYS A 19 -18.37 -6.07 -13.33
C LYS A 19 -17.36 -5.94 -14.48
N GLU A 20 -17.63 -5.07 -15.44
CA GLU A 20 -16.80 -4.75 -16.60
C GLU A 20 -16.89 -3.25 -16.89
N MET A 21 -15.76 -2.60 -17.20
CA MET A 21 -15.71 -1.20 -17.61
C MET A 21 -14.63 -0.97 -18.67
N SER A 22 -14.80 0.03 -19.53
CA SER A 22 -13.74 0.41 -20.45
C SER A 22 -12.61 1.12 -19.70
N SER A 23 -11.37 0.96 -20.18
CA SER A 23 -10.19 1.67 -19.66
C SER A 23 -10.37 3.19 -19.70
N LYS A 24 -11.08 3.71 -20.72
CA LYS A 24 -11.40 5.13 -20.84
C LYS A 24 -12.34 5.61 -19.73
N ASP A 25 -13.43 4.88 -19.48
CA ASP A 25 -14.39 5.25 -18.43
C ASP A 25 -13.71 5.19 -17.05
N LEU A 26 -12.89 4.17 -16.81
CA LEU A 26 -12.10 4.05 -15.57
C LEU A 26 -11.10 5.20 -15.42
N ALA A 27 -10.43 5.59 -16.51
CA ALA A 27 -9.48 6.70 -16.51
C ALA A 27 -10.17 8.02 -16.13
N GLU A 28 -11.36 8.29 -16.68
CA GLU A 28 -12.15 9.48 -16.36
C GLU A 28 -12.56 9.52 -14.88
N HIS A 29 -13.05 8.40 -14.32
CA HIS A 29 -13.47 8.34 -12.92
C HIS A 29 -12.29 8.46 -11.94
N LEU A 30 -11.15 7.85 -12.27
CA LEU A 30 -9.97 7.83 -11.41
C LEU A 30 -9.05 9.04 -11.60
N LYS A 31 -9.35 9.90 -12.59
CA LYS A 31 -8.50 11.00 -13.05
C LYS A 31 -7.10 10.53 -13.47
N TYR A 32 -7.05 9.39 -14.15
CA TYR A 32 -5.83 8.76 -14.65
C TYR A 32 -5.72 8.94 -16.16
N SER A 33 -4.53 8.72 -16.72
CA SER A 33 -4.42 8.51 -18.17
C SER A 33 -4.89 7.10 -18.52
N PRO A 34 -5.47 6.88 -19.72
CA PRO A 34 -5.86 5.55 -20.18
C PRO A 34 -4.71 4.54 -20.13
N GLU A 35 -3.48 4.99 -20.42
CA GLU A 35 -2.28 4.16 -20.39
C GLU A 35 -1.94 3.69 -18.97
N THR A 36 -2.10 4.55 -17.95
CA THR A 36 -1.90 4.14 -16.55
C THR A 36 -2.94 3.12 -16.12
N VAL A 37 -4.21 3.31 -16.50
CA VAL A 37 -5.29 2.36 -16.20
C VAL A 37 -5.02 1.00 -16.86
N GLU A 38 -4.57 1.01 -18.11
CA GLU A 38 -4.20 -0.21 -18.82
C GLU A 38 -3.00 -0.91 -18.17
N LYS A 39 -1.94 -0.18 -17.81
CA LYS A 39 -0.79 -0.73 -17.06
C LYS A 39 -1.24 -1.41 -15.76
N ILE A 40 -2.13 -0.78 -15.00
CA ILE A 40 -2.70 -1.36 -13.77
C ILE A 40 -3.48 -2.63 -14.10
N GLY A 41 -4.33 -2.58 -15.13
CA GLY A 41 -5.07 -3.74 -15.62
C GLY A 41 -4.14 -4.90 -15.99
N GLN A 42 -3.06 -4.65 -16.72
CA GLN A 42 -2.08 -5.66 -17.14
C GLN A 42 -1.39 -6.29 -15.94
N THR A 43 -1.05 -5.49 -14.93
CA THR A 43 -0.50 -6.00 -13.67
C THR A 43 -1.47 -6.96 -12.99
N PHE A 44 -2.75 -6.59 -12.88
CA PHE A 44 -3.76 -7.44 -12.23
C PHE A 44 -4.21 -8.64 -13.08
N GLU A 45 -4.08 -8.55 -14.41
CA GLU A 45 -4.29 -9.67 -15.32
C GLU A 45 -3.24 -10.75 -15.12
N LYS A 46 -1.96 -10.36 -14.99
CA LYS A 46 -0.86 -11.29 -14.62
C LYS A 46 -1.10 -11.99 -13.28
N LEU A 47 -1.79 -11.32 -12.36
CA LEU A 47 -2.18 -11.88 -11.06
C LEU A 47 -3.47 -12.72 -11.13
N GLY A 48 -4.13 -12.80 -12.30
CA GLY A 48 -5.38 -13.53 -12.50
C GLY A 48 -6.56 -12.95 -11.74
N VAL A 49 -6.55 -11.64 -11.48
CA VAL A 49 -7.62 -10.91 -10.77
C VAL A 49 -8.60 -10.27 -11.75
N VAL A 50 -8.10 -9.78 -12.88
CA VAL A 50 -8.89 -9.18 -13.96
C VAL A 50 -8.57 -9.84 -15.30
N GLU A 51 -9.41 -9.59 -16.29
CA GLU A 51 -9.25 -9.97 -17.69
C GLU A 51 -9.26 -8.70 -18.56
N LEU A 52 -8.26 -8.51 -19.42
CA LEU A 52 -8.21 -7.42 -20.39
C LEU A 52 -8.75 -7.89 -21.75
N ILE A 53 -9.83 -7.28 -22.20
CA ILE A 53 -10.49 -7.59 -23.47
C ILE A 53 -10.19 -6.48 -24.46
N TYR A 54 -9.37 -6.76 -25.48
CA TYR A 54 -9.02 -5.81 -26.54
C TYR A 54 -9.98 -5.97 -27.73
N PRO A 55 -10.89 -5.01 -27.97
CA PRO A 55 -11.74 -5.05 -29.16
C PRO A 55 -10.93 -4.76 -30.43
N ILE A 56 -11.43 -5.21 -31.59
CA ILE A 56 -10.81 -4.93 -32.90
C ILE A 56 -10.68 -3.42 -33.16
N MET A 57 -11.63 -2.63 -32.64
CA MET A 57 -11.57 -1.17 -32.61
C MET A 57 -12.04 -0.65 -31.26
N GLY A 58 -11.34 0.34 -30.70
CA GLY A 58 -11.71 1.02 -29.47
C GLY A 58 -10.76 0.74 -28.29
N CYS A 59 -11.16 1.19 -27.11
CA CYS A 59 -10.36 1.05 -25.89
C CYS A 59 -10.53 -0.34 -25.25
N PRO A 60 -9.48 -0.90 -24.61
CA PRO A 60 -9.58 -2.17 -23.92
C PRO A 60 -10.59 -2.08 -22.77
N LYS A 61 -11.28 -3.19 -22.52
CA LYS A 61 -12.20 -3.35 -21.41
C LYS A 61 -11.57 -4.21 -20.32
N ILE A 62 -11.88 -3.88 -19.07
CA ILE A 62 -11.37 -4.58 -17.90
C ILE A 62 -12.54 -5.25 -17.20
N LYS A 63 -12.44 -6.57 -17.03
CA LYS A 63 -13.45 -7.38 -16.36
C LYS A 63 -12.89 -8.00 -15.09
N LEU A 64 -13.65 -7.92 -14.00
CA LEU A 64 -13.24 -8.51 -12.73
C LEU A 64 -13.48 -10.03 -12.73
N LEU A 65 -12.42 -10.83 -12.56
CA LEU A 65 -12.50 -12.28 -12.45
C LEU A 65 -12.62 -12.75 -11.00
N LYS A 66 -11.81 -12.16 -10.11
CA LYS A 66 -11.75 -12.51 -8.69
C LYS A 66 -11.88 -11.26 -7.83
N SER A 67 -12.82 -11.27 -6.89
CA SER A 67 -12.91 -10.22 -5.88
C SER A 67 -12.18 -10.64 -4.62
N LEU A 68 -11.29 -9.79 -4.12
CA LEU A 68 -10.77 -9.93 -2.77
C LEU A 68 -11.85 -9.54 -1.76
N HIS A 69 -12.10 -10.45 -0.82
CA HIS A 69 -12.90 -10.15 0.35
C HIS A 69 -12.05 -9.34 1.33
N THR A 70 -12.46 -8.10 1.57
CA THR A 70 -11.99 -7.29 2.69
C THR A 70 -12.63 -7.84 3.96
N GLY A 71 -12.01 -8.86 4.56
CA GLY A 71 -12.40 -9.34 5.88
C GLY A 71 -12.06 -8.30 6.94
N HIS A 72 -12.87 -7.24 7.06
CA HIS A 72 -12.79 -6.34 8.20
C HIS A 72 -13.51 -7.02 9.36
N LYS A 73 -12.75 -7.59 10.30
CA LYS A 73 -13.25 -7.69 11.66
C LYS A 73 -13.18 -6.28 12.22
N GLU A 74 -14.33 -5.61 12.31
CA GLU A 74 -14.46 -4.45 13.17
C GLU A 74 -14.05 -4.90 14.57
N GLU A 75 -12.87 -4.45 15.02
CA GLU A 75 -12.55 -4.63 16.43
C GLU A 75 -13.53 -3.73 17.21
N PRO A 76 -14.19 -4.25 18.24
CA PRO A 76 -15.14 -3.47 19.02
C PRO A 76 -14.46 -2.20 19.52
N GLU A 77 -15.15 -1.06 19.40
CA GLU A 77 -14.64 0.22 19.91
C GLU A 77 -14.35 0.08 21.39
N ARG A 78 -13.05 0.12 21.74
CA ARG A 78 -12.60 0.19 23.12
C ARG A 78 -12.24 1.62 23.44
N LYS A 79 -12.72 2.11 24.59
CA LYS A 79 -12.38 3.45 25.07
C LYS A 79 -10.89 3.49 25.43
N ALA A 80 -10.11 4.23 24.65
CA ALA A 80 -8.73 4.55 24.99
C ALA A 80 -8.71 5.53 26.17
N PHE A 81 -7.83 5.32 27.14
CA PHE A 81 -7.63 6.26 28.24
C PHE A 81 -6.47 7.22 27.97
N ASP A 82 -5.59 6.88 27.03
CA ASP A 82 -4.48 7.72 26.61
C ASP A 82 -4.10 7.43 25.15
N HIS A 83 -3.51 8.41 24.48
CA HIS A 83 -2.98 8.28 23.14
C HIS A 83 -1.87 9.28 22.84
N TYR A 84 -0.92 8.88 22.01
CA TYR A 84 0.15 9.77 21.52
C TYR A 84 0.59 9.33 20.12
N ASN A 85 1.35 10.20 19.45
CA ASN A 85 1.85 9.93 18.10
C ASN A 85 3.36 9.72 18.13
N ILE A 86 3.82 8.72 17.38
CA ILE A 86 5.24 8.48 17.11
C ILE A 86 5.45 8.48 15.59
N SER A 87 6.67 8.78 15.16
CA SER A 87 7.01 8.80 13.73
C SER A 87 8.37 8.15 13.48
N SER A 88 8.42 7.25 12.50
CA SER A 88 9.64 6.55 12.07
C SER A 88 9.66 6.42 10.55
N ASP A 89 10.78 6.81 9.91
CA ASP A 89 11.00 6.75 8.46
C ASP A 89 9.80 7.25 7.63
N HIS A 90 9.27 8.42 7.98
CA HIS A 90 8.11 9.06 7.35
C HIS A 90 6.75 8.38 7.56
N VAL A 91 6.67 7.31 8.34
CA VAL A 91 5.40 6.73 8.81
C VAL A 91 5.01 7.39 10.13
N SER A 92 3.81 7.96 10.19
CA SER A 92 3.20 8.43 11.44
C SER A 92 2.32 7.33 12.00
N CYS A 93 2.43 7.06 13.30
CA CYS A 93 1.65 6.04 13.99
C CYS A 93 0.99 6.63 15.23
N ASN A 94 -0.26 6.23 15.47
CA ASN A 94 -0.97 6.60 16.67
C ASN A 94 -0.94 5.42 17.65
N ILE A 95 -0.42 5.67 18.85
CA ILE A 95 -0.46 4.72 19.95
C ILE A 95 -1.72 4.98 20.77
N LYS A 96 -2.46 3.92 21.05
CA LYS A 96 -3.64 3.95 21.92
C LYS A 96 -3.42 3.02 23.10
N LEU A 97 -3.53 3.56 24.30
CA LEU A 97 -3.53 2.78 25.54
C LEU A 97 -4.97 2.51 25.96
N VAL A 98 -5.32 1.23 26.08
CA VAL A 98 -6.68 0.77 26.26
C VAL A 98 -6.76 -0.20 27.44
N ASP A 99 -7.77 -0.06 28.28
CA ASP A 99 -8.05 -1.06 29.32
C ASP A 99 -8.79 -2.27 28.73
N ASP A 100 -8.20 -3.46 28.90
CA ASP A 100 -8.89 -4.73 28.66
C ASP A 100 -9.63 -5.14 29.92
N LYS A 101 -10.90 -4.74 30.03
CA LYS A 101 -11.76 -5.08 31.17
C LYS A 101 -11.93 -6.59 31.38
N VAL A 102 -11.80 -7.40 30.33
CA VAL A 102 -11.95 -8.86 30.42
C VAL A 102 -10.71 -9.50 31.03
N LYS A 103 -9.52 -9.02 30.65
CA LYS A 103 -8.24 -9.57 31.10
C LYS A 103 -7.61 -8.82 32.28
N GLN A 104 -8.24 -7.74 32.75
CA GLN A 104 -7.72 -6.84 33.77
C GLN A 104 -6.28 -6.37 33.48
N SER A 105 -5.98 -6.13 32.20
CA SER A 105 -4.67 -5.71 31.74
C SER A 105 -4.75 -4.50 30.81
N LYS A 106 -3.65 -3.76 30.68
CA LYS A 106 -3.53 -2.67 29.71
C LYS A 106 -3.11 -3.24 28.36
N LYS A 107 -3.71 -2.73 27.30
CA LYS A 107 -3.35 -3.02 25.92
C LYS A 107 -2.69 -1.81 25.29
N TYR A 108 -1.54 -2.07 24.70
CA TYR A 108 -0.83 -1.14 23.85
C TYR A 108 -1.21 -1.42 22.40
N ILE A 109 -1.92 -0.50 21.75
CA ILE A 109 -2.40 -0.66 20.38
C ILE A 109 -1.64 0.31 19.47
N LEU A 110 -0.88 -0.26 18.54
CA LEU A 110 -0.19 0.46 17.49
C LEU A 110 -1.12 0.59 16.26
N ASP A 111 -1.61 1.79 16.00
CA ASP A 111 -2.42 2.14 14.81
C ASP A 111 -1.48 2.69 13.72
N VAL A 112 -0.97 1.78 12.89
CA VAL A 112 -0.19 2.09 11.69
C VAL A 112 -1.12 2.20 10.49
N PRO A 113 -0.92 3.16 9.56
CA PRO A 113 -1.60 3.19 8.28
C PRO A 113 -1.50 1.82 7.59
N LYS A 114 -2.64 1.22 7.25
CA LYS A 114 -2.67 -0.04 6.49
C LYS A 114 -3.17 0.21 5.09
N LEU A 115 -2.49 -0.39 4.13
CA LEU A 115 -2.96 -0.42 2.75
C LEU A 115 -4.11 -1.42 2.61
N LYS A 116 -5.15 -1.05 1.86
CA LYS A 116 -6.24 -1.96 1.48
C LYS A 116 -5.70 -3.13 0.61
N PRO A 117 -6.45 -4.26 0.52
CA PRO A 117 -5.92 -5.50 -0.08
C PRO A 117 -5.49 -5.38 -1.55
N TYR A 118 -6.21 -4.62 -2.38
CA TYR A 118 -5.85 -4.48 -3.79
C TYR A 118 -4.57 -3.65 -3.95
N THR A 119 -4.47 -2.52 -3.24
CA THR A 119 -3.21 -1.78 -3.17
C THR A 119 -2.07 -2.66 -2.68
N SER A 120 -2.25 -3.40 -1.59
CA SER A 120 -1.18 -4.25 -1.06
C SER A 120 -0.75 -5.35 -2.05
N MET A 121 -1.71 -5.95 -2.76
CA MET A 121 -1.42 -6.96 -3.79
C MET A 121 -0.69 -6.35 -4.99
N PHE A 122 -1.11 -5.16 -5.43
CA PHE A 122 -0.43 -4.43 -6.50
C PHE A 122 1.03 -4.15 -6.15
N LEU A 123 1.29 -3.69 -4.92
CA LEU A 123 2.66 -3.39 -4.51
C LEU A 123 3.53 -4.63 -4.39
N GLU A 124 2.97 -5.78 -3.99
CA GLU A 124 3.73 -7.05 -4.01
C GLU A 124 4.17 -7.40 -5.42
N SER A 125 3.34 -7.14 -6.44
CA SER A 125 3.73 -7.36 -7.84
C SER A 125 4.81 -6.41 -8.35
N LEU A 126 5.01 -5.26 -7.70
CA LEU A 126 6.09 -4.32 -8.01
C LEU A 126 7.39 -4.66 -7.27
N ARG A 127 7.37 -5.61 -6.35
CA ARG A 127 8.52 -5.91 -5.48
C ARG A 127 9.76 -6.32 -6.25
N ASP A 128 9.61 -7.16 -7.27
CA ASP A 128 10.73 -7.61 -8.10
C ASP A 128 11.32 -6.43 -8.89
N LEU A 129 10.46 -5.62 -9.52
CA LEU A 129 10.87 -4.40 -10.23
C LEU A 129 11.62 -3.41 -9.33
N ILE A 130 11.17 -3.26 -8.08
CA ILE A 130 11.82 -2.40 -7.09
C ILE A 130 13.18 -2.98 -6.70
N THR A 131 13.24 -4.29 -6.44
CA THR A 131 14.47 -4.97 -6.02
C THR A 131 15.52 -4.93 -7.12
N ASP A 132 15.12 -5.10 -8.38
CA ASP A 132 16.02 -5.01 -9.54
C ASP A 132 16.65 -3.62 -9.70
N LYS A 133 15.92 -2.55 -9.32
CA LYS A 133 16.39 -1.17 -9.42
C LYS A 133 17.21 -0.71 -8.21
N VAL A 134 17.05 -1.36 -7.07
CA VAL A 134 17.79 -1.04 -5.85
C VAL A 134 18.95 -2.01 -5.76
N SER A 135 20.12 -1.60 -6.24
CA SER A 135 21.34 -2.39 -6.13
C SER A 135 21.63 -2.68 -4.65
N LEU A 136 21.67 -3.96 -4.29
CA LEU A 136 21.98 -4.42 -2.94
C LEU A 136 23.32 -5.15 -2.94
N GLU A 137 24.29 -4.61 -2.21
CA GLU A 137 25.43 -5.40 -1.76
C GLU A 137 25.15 -5.90 -0.34
N VAL A 138 25.30 -7.21 -0.10
CA VAL A 138 25.04 -7.84 1.21
C VAL A 138 25.88 -7.20 2.34
N THR A 139 27.05 -6.68 1.98
CA THR A 139 27.97 -5.93 2.86
C THR A 139 27.40 -4.61 3.37
N ASP A 140 26.39 -4.05 2.70
CA ASP A 140 25.79 -2.78 3.09
C ASP A 140 24.76 -2.91 4.22
N MET A 141 24.32 -4.13 4.53
CA MET A 141 23.35 -4.39 5.60
C MET A 141 23.98 -4.58 6.99
N MET A 142 25.31 -4.69 7.08
CA MET A 142 26.02 -4.90 8.35
C MET A 142 26.47 -3.60 9.04
N ASP A 143 26.38 -2.46 8.35
CA ASP A 143 26.76 -1.14 8.85
C ASP A 143 25.54 -0.23 8.92
N ASN A 144 25.18 0.20 10.14
CA ASN A 144 24.03 1.07 10.39
C ASN A 144 24.04 2.36 9.54
N SER A 145 25.23 2.93 9.25
CA SER A 145 25.35 4.13 8.43
C SER A 145 25.03 3.88 6.96
N LYS A 146 25.32 2.66 6.47
CA LYS A 146 25.00 2.23 5.12
C LYS A 146 23.53 1.87 4.97
N VAL A 147 22.93 1.28 6.00
CA VAL A 147 21.47 0.99 6.03
C VAL A 147 20.65 2.27 5.88
N SER A 148 21.00 3.36 6.58
CA SER A 148 20.29 4.63 6.41
C SER A 148 20.40 5.19 4.98
N LYS A 149 21.57 5.09 4.35
CA LYS A 149 21.77 5.51 2.95
C LYS A 149 20.99 4.63 1.98
N LEU A 150 20.95 3.33 2.23
CA LEU A 150 20.17 2.39 1.44
C LEU A 150 18.67 2.70 1.51
N LYS A 151 18.13 2.91 2.72
CA LYS A 151 16.72 3.32 2.91
C LYS A 151 16.40 4.62 2.17
N ALA A 152 17.29 5.62 2.23
CA ALA A 152 17.11 6.88 1.53
C ALA A 152 17.10 6.69 0.00
N ASN A 153 18.03 5.89 -0.54
CA ASN A 153 18.09 5.58 -1.98
C ASN A 153 16.84 4.81 -2.43
N PHE A 154 16.45 3.77 -1.67
CA PHE A 154 15.23 3.01 -1.90
C PHE A 154 14.01 3.95 -1.95
N PHE A 155 13.89 4.88 -1.00
CA PHE A 155 12.78 5.82 -0.95
C PHE A 155 12.68 6.64 -2.24
N VAL A 156 13.81 7.10 -2.78
CA VAL A 156 13.85 7.88 -4.03
C VAL A 156 13.40 7.01 -5.21
N VAL A 157 13.99 5.81 -5.35
CA VAL A 157 13.69 4.88 -6.44
C VAL A 157 12.21 4.47 -6.43
N VAL A 158 11.68 4.08 -5.28
CA VAL A 158 10.27 3.69 -5.14
C VAL A 158 9.34 4.85 -5.44
N LYS A 159 9.63 6.06 -4.96
CA LYS A 159 8.84 7.23 -5.30
C LYS A 159 8.77 7.46 -6.80
N ASP A 160 9.88 7.28 -7.52
CA ASP A 160 9.91 7.46 -8.97
C ASP A 160 9.10 6.41 -9.71
N ILE A 161 9.15 5.15 -9.27
CA ILE A 161 8.30 4.07 -9.82
C ILE A 161 6.81 4.35 -9.55
N LEU A 162 6.46 4.73 -8.31
CA LEU A 162 5.07 4.93 -7.91
C LEU A 162 4.41 6.13 -8.58
N LYS A 163 5.17 7.14 -9.03
CA LYS A 163 4.62 8.28 -9.80
C LYS A 163 3.90 7.86 -11.08
N GLU A 164 4.25 6.70 -11.65
CA GLU A 164 3.57 6.19 -12.84
C GLU A 164 2.15 5.68 -12.54
N TYR A 165 1.88 5.29 -11.29
CA TYR A 165 0.68 4.57 -10.89
C TYR A 165 -0.21 5.35 -9.92
N PHE A 166 0.34 6.33 -9.22
CA PHE A 166 -0.35 7.14 -8.22
C PHE A 166 -0.13 8.63 -8.52
N PRO A 167 -1.18 9.44 -8.76
CA PRO A 167 -1.02 10.86 -9.02
C PRO A 167 -0.86 11.67 -7.74
N ASP A 168 -1.36 11.15 -6.61
CA ASP A 168 -1.30 11.83 -5.33
C ASP A 168 0.07 11.64 -4.67
N LYS A 169 0.77 12.77 -4.46
CA LYS A 169 2.05 12.83 -3.76
C LYS A 169 1.96 12.31 -2.32
N HIS A 170 0.81 12.47 -1.65
CA HIS A 170 0.59 11.95 -0.32
C HIS A 170 0.61 10.41 -0.32
N HIS A 171 -0.19 9.78 -1.18
CA HIS A 171 -0.19 8.32 -1.36
C HIS A 171 1.20 7.79 -1.71
N ILE A 172 1.91 8.43 -2.65
CA ILE A 172 3.28 8.03 -3.01
C ILE A 172 4.17 8.03 -1.76
N LYS A 173 4.13 9.09 -0.95
CA LYS A 173 4.97 9.22 0.25
C LYS A 173 4.65 8.13 1.28
N VAL A 174 3.37 7.93 1.60
CA VAL A 174 2.92 6.95 2.60
C VAL A 174 3.24 5.53 2.15
N ILE A 175 2.95 5.19 0.89
CA ILE A 175 3.24 3.86 0.33
C ILE A 175 4.75 3.59 0.29
N SER A 176 5.56 4.58 -0.12
CA SER A 176 7.02 4.42 -0.15
C SER A 176 7.58 4.18 1.25
N ALA A 177 7.07 4.89 2.25
CA ALA A 177 7.46 4.71 3.64
C ALA A 177 7.09 3.30 4.14
N GLU A 178 5.85 2.86 3.90
CA GLU A 178 5.40 1.50 4.25
C GLU A 178 6.25 0.41 3.57
N LEU A 179 6.63 0.60 2.30
CA LEU A 179 7.47 -0.36 1.57
C LEU A 179 8.89 -0.45 2.14
N ILE A 180 9.48 0.65 2.62
CA ILE A 180 10.78 0.62 3.32
C ILE A 180 10.70 -0.30 4.52
N HIS A 181 9.69 -0.09 5.37
CA HIS A 181 9.51 -0.89 6.59
C HIS A 181 9.28 -2.37 6.28
N ARG A 182 8.58 -2.69 5.18
CA ARG A 182 8.32 -4.08 4.75
C ARG A 182 9.53 -4.79 4.16
N MET A 183 10.34 -4.09 3.35
CA MET A 183 11.42 -4.70 2.59
C MET A 183 12.78 -4.62 3.28
N TYR A 184 13.05 -3.54 4.01
CA TYR A 184 14.38 -3.25 4.60
C TYR A 184 14.32 -2.88 6.09
N GLY A 185 13.12 -2.75 6.66
CA GLY A 185 12.93 -2.49 8.08
C GLY A 185 12.64 -3.77 8.88
N LEU A 186 12.42 -3.60 10.18
CA LEU A 186 11.91 -4.66 11.07
C LEU A 186 10.37 -4.70 11.08
N GLY A 187 9.74 -4.17 10.02
CA GLY A 187 8.30 -3.94 9.96
C GLY A 187 7.81 -3.10 11.15
N LYS A 188 6.74 -3.57 11.79
CA LYS A 188 6.12 -2.84 12.92
C LYS A 188 6.99 -2.74 14.16
N ILE A 189 7.99 -3.62 14.32
CA ILE A 189 8.89 -3.60 15.47
C ILE A 189 9.76 -2.33 15.42
N GLU A 190 10.16 -1.90 14.22
CA GLU A 190 10.97 -0.69 14.05
C GLU A 190 10.27 0.55 14.59
N ILE A 191 8.95 0.65 14.41
CA ILE A 191 8.16 1.73 14.98
C ILE A 191 8.16 1.65 16.52
N LEU A 192 8.03 0.46 17.09
CA LEU A 192 8.07 0.28 18.55
C LEU A 192 9.43 0.59 19.17
N LEU A 193 10.53 0.38 18.43
CA LEU A 193 11.88 0.74 18.88
C LEU A 193 12.12 2.25 18.93
N THR A 194 11.28 3.04 18.26
CA THR A 194 11.33 4.51 18.30
C THR A 194 10.45 5.13 19.38
N ASP A 195 9.69 4.31 20.12
CA ASP A 195 8.88 4.75 21.24
C ASP A 195 9.77 5.03 22.46
N PRO A 196 9.76 6.26 23.03
CA PRO A 196 10.63 6.67 24.12
C PRO A 196 10.32 6.04 25.49
#